data_AF-A0A286GJZ7-F1
#
_entry.id   AF-A0A286GJZ7-F1
#
_cell.length_a   1.000
_cell.length_b   1.000
_cell.length_c   1.000
_cell.angle_alpha   90.00
_cell.angle_beta   90.00
_cell.angle_gamma   90.00
#
_symmetry.space_group_name_H-M   'P 1'
#
loop_
_entity.id
_entity.type
_entity.pdbx_description
1 polymer ?
#
loop_
_entity_poly.entity_id
_entity_poly.type
_entity_poly.pdbx_seq_one_letter_code
_entity_poly.pdbx_strand_id
1 'polypeptide(L)'
;MARRALLIVNENSSQGRDGDLRPLLDILRHDGDMRVDVHKSRSREHVAEIIAEHGDGIDLVIMAGGDGTMNAAVDILHERDIALGLLPLGTANDLARTLGIPAGVQAACRAIAHGRPHRIDLGRVNGKLFFNVASVGAAAQLSKQLDRELKARWGVLSYPIRVRDVLGDANAFDAEIEDDQGAVERVRSIQVAVGNGRFYGGGMKVAEESAIDDGRLDLYSLEPQSLWRLVLTLPFIRSGRHGKLEGSVAMTGTRFTVRTAEPLDVSTDGEVTTRTPATFDILPAALTVMVPKDRNGEGVTREMLRDDRVVALDDVIVALKRSIADMEEAADTHDEPDSLDRTLRAIASRRHTVVTTLEDALRALGDLPSAPDADRQTFSHLALRVRALLSGDEARTLADAACSDEDALAEAIEAALDADLPDAVKHTLRALRGDVDRACDEIKAVAAARP
;
A
#
# COMPACT_ATOMS: atom_id res chain seq x y z
N MET A 1 -16.15 -22.16 25.40
CA MET A 1 -14.78 -22.22 25.94
C MET A 1 -14.04 -21.01 25.38
N ALA A 2 -13.18 -20.38 26.17
CA ALA A 2 -12.35 -19.26 25.71
C ALA A 2 -11.51 -19.70 24.50
N ARG A 3 -11.47 -18.87 23.47
CA ARG A 3 -10.73 -19.16 22.22
C ARG A 3 -9.24 -19.24 22.51
N ARG A 4 -8.53 -20.25 22.03
CA ARG A 4 -7.08 -20.34 22.19
C ARG A 4 -6.40 -19.63 21.03
N ALA A 5 -5.52 -18.69 21.34
CA ALA A 5 -4.82 -17.89 20.36
C ALA A 5 -3.31 -17.94 20.59
N LEU A 6 -2.56 -17.98 19.49
CA LEU A 6 -1.10 -17.93 19.48
C LEU A 6 -0.66 -16.60 18.86
N LEU A 7 -0.12 -15.69 19.66
CA LEU A 7 0.43 -14.42 19.20
C LEU A 7 1.92 -14.58 18.86
N ILE A 8 2.28 -14.36 17.60
CA ILE A 8 3.66 -14.39 17.11
C ILE A 8 4.10 -12.98 16.75
N VAL A 9 5.14 -12.50 17.42
CA VAL A 9 5.69 -11.15 17.24
C VAL A 9 7.04 -11.23 16.52
N ASN A 10 7.16 -10.56 15.38
CA ASN A 10 8.44 -10.47 14.67
C ASN A 10 9.39 -9.47 15.37
N GLU A 11 10.50 -9.98 15.91
CA GLU A 11 11.52 -9.18 16.63
C GLU A 11 12.23 -8.15 15.74
N ASN A 12 12.17 -8.33 14.41
CA ASN A 12 12.78 -7.41 13.45
C ASN A 12 11.87 -6.23 13.07
N SER A 13 10.62 -6.20 13.54
CA SER A 13 9.74 -5.04 13.38
C SER A 13 10.09 -3.95 14.40
N SER A 14 10.03 -2.68 13.99
CA SER A 14 10.43 -1.53 14.83
C SER A 14 9.69 -1.44 16.17
N GLN A 15 8.46 -1.98 16.24
CA GLN A 15 7.66 -2.05 17.47
C GLN A 15 7.71 -3.41 18.19
N GLY A 16 8.24 -4.48 17.57
CA GLY A 16 8.26 -5.83 18.15
C GLY A 16 9.41 -6.08 19.15
N ARG A 17 10.49 -5.28 19.08
CA ARG A 17 11.70 -5.49 19.88
C ARG A 17 11.53 -5.02 21.34
N ASP A 18 10.99 -3.81 21.53
CA ASP A 18 10.91 -3.13 22.85
C ASP A 18 9.49 -2.63 23.21
N GLY A 19 8.46 -2.98 22.42
CA GLY A 19 7.08 -2.56 22.65
C GLY A 19 6.43 -3.24 23.85
N ASP A 20 5.71 -2.47 24.67
CA ASP A 20 4.88 -3.02 25.73
C ASP A 20 3.64 -3.70 25.14
N LEU A 21 3.62 -5.04 25.14
CA LEU A 21 2.51 -5.83 24.62
C LEU A 21 1.34 -5.94 25.61
N ARG A 22 1.49 -5.49 26.87
CA ARG A 22 0.46 -5.64 27.91
C ARG A 22 -0.90 -5.07 27.49
N PRO A 23 -0.99 -3.83 26.94
CA PRO A 23 -2.28 -3.27 26.52
C PRO A 23 -2.96 -4.09 25.40
N LEU A 24 -2.17 -4.72 24.53
CA LEU A 24 -2.69 -5.56 23.44
C LEU A 24 -3.21 -6.88 23.98
N LEU A 25 -2.45 -7.49 24.90
CA LEU A 25 -2.85 -8.72 25.58
C LEU A 25 -4.09 -8.50 26.44
N ASP A 26 -4.23 -7.35 27.09
CA ASP A 26 -5.41 -7.01 27.88
C ASP A 26 -6.66 -6.98 26.99
N ILE A 27 -6.61 -6.32 25.83
CA ILE A 27 -7.71 -6.31 24.85
C ILE A 27 -8.03 -7.74 24.40
N LEU A 28 -7.03 -8.51 23.95
CA LEU A 28 -7.27 -9.85 23.40
C LEU A 28 -7.80 -10.82 24.47
N ARG A 29 -7.30 -10.75 25.70
CA ARG A 29 -7.68 -11.66 26.79
C ARG A 29 -9.01 -11.27 27.43
N HIS A 30 -9.23 -9.98 27.70
CA HIS A 30 -10.43 -9.50 28.39
C HIS A 30 -11.58 -9.23 27.43
N ASP A 31 -11.34 -8.44 26.38
CA ASP A 31 -12.40 -8.07 25.44
C ASP A 31 -12.72 -9.24 24.48
N GLY A 32 -11.70 -10.01 24.09
CA GLY A 32 -11.83 -11.16 23.19
C GLY A 32 -12.16 -12.50 23.84
N ASP A 33 -12.16 -12.60 25.18
CA ASP A 33 -12.23 -13.86 25.94
C ASP A 33 -11.29 -14.94 25.37
N MET A 34 -10.02 -14.56 25.16
CA MET A 34 -8.99 -15.42 24.56
C MET A 34 -7.93 -15.84 25.56
N ARG A 35 -7.47 -17.09 25.45
CA ARG A 35 -6.21 -17.54 26.06
C ARG A 35 -5.10 -17.32 25.05
N VAL A 36 -4.26 -16.32 25.30
CA VAL A 36 -3.20 -15.90 24.37
C VAL A 36 -1.82 -16.35 24.86
N ASP A 37 -1.22 -17.26 24.11
CA ASP A 37 0.17 -17.69 24.25
C ASP A 37 1.04 -16.82 23.32
N VAL A 38 2.20 -16.34 23.80
CA VAL A 38 3.00 -15.32 23.10
C VAL A 38 4.38 -15.86 22.78
N HIS A 39 4.76 -15.81 21.51
CA HIS A 39 6.07 -16.21 21.02
C HIS A 39 6.69 -15.10 20.16
N LYS A 40 8.02 -15.03 20.17
CA LYS A 40 8.78 -14.08 19.37
C LYS A 40 9.50 -14.81 18.25
N SER A 41 9.31 -14.38 17.01
CA SER A 41 10.03 -14.93 15.85
C SER A 41 11.25 -14.09 15.50
N ARG A 42 12.29 -14.77 15.03
CA ARG A 42 13.60 -14.18 14.67
C ARG A 42 13.86 -14.17 13.17
N SER A 43 13.18 -15.07 12.47
CA SER A 43 13.21 -15.23 11.02
C SER A 43 11.85 -15.72 10.53
N ARG A 44 11.71 -15.82 9.21
CA ARG A 44 10.51 -16.35 8.56
C ARG A 44 10.33 -17.83 8.85
N GLU A 45 11.41 -18.60 8.82
CA GLU A 45 11.42 -20.04 9.09
C GLU A 45 10.96 -20.32 10.52
N HIS A 46 11.41 -19.50 11.47
CA HIS A 46 11.02 -19.61 12.88
C HIS A 46 9.51 -19.40 13.10
N VAL A 47 8.82 -18.65 12.24
CA VAL A 47 7.35 -18.50 12.33
C VAL A 47 6.66 -19.84 12.10
N ALA A 48 7.03 -20.55 11.03
CA ALA A 48 6.44 -21.85 10.72
C ALA A 48 6.77 -22.89 11.81
N GLU A 49 7.99 -22.86 12.37
CA GLU A 49 8.39 -23.72 13.48
C GLU A 49 7.53 -23.47 14.73
N ILE A 50 7.31 -22.22 15.12
CA ILE A 50 6.47 -21.85 16.27
C ILE A 50 5.03 -22.37 16.07
N ILE A 51 4.45 -22.21 14.88
CA ILE A 51 3.09 -22.68 14.60
C ILE A 51 3.05 -24.22 14.59
N ALA A 52 4.10 -24.88 14.09
CA ALA A 52 4.19 -26.35 14.12
C ALA A 52 4.30 -26.92 15.54
N GLU A 53 5.04 -26.25 16.43
CA GLU A 53 5.26 -26.70 17.81
C GLU A 53 4.09 -26.35 18.75
N HIS A 54 3.48 -25.18 18.56
CA HIS A 54 2.50 -24.62 19.50
C HIS A 54 1.09 -24.47 18.93
N GLY A 55 0.87 -24.80 17.65
CA GLY A 55 -0.42 -24.66 16.97
C GLY A 55 -1.47 -25.70 17.35
N ASP A 56 -1.11 -26.77 18.06
CA ASP A 56 -2.04 -27.84 18.41
C ASP A 56 -3.18 -27.36 19.34
N GLY A 57 -4.41 -27.45 18.81
CA GLY A 57 -5.63 -26.97 19.47
C GLY A 57 -5.70 -25.44 19.61
N ILE A 58 -4.98 -24.69 18.78
CA ILE A 58 -5.10 -23.25 18.62
C ILE A 58 -6.19 -22.95 17.58
N ASP A 59 -7.10 -22.03 17.89
CA ASP A 59 -8.20 -21.63 17.01
C ASP A 59 -7.86 -20.39 16.16
N LEU A 60 -6.76 -19.71 16.48
CA LEU A 60 -6.36 -18.43 15.92
C LEU A 60 -4.86 -18.20 16.10
N VAL A 61 -4.14 -17.96 15.01
CA VAL A 61 -2.79 -17.40 15.08
C VAL A 61 -2.88 -15.90 14.81
N ILE A 62 -2.38 -15.10 15.74
CA ILE A 62 -2.29 -13.64 15.62
C ILE A 62 -0.86 -13.31 15.24
N MET A 63 -0.69 -12.70 14.08
CA MET A 63 0.61 -12.33 13.53
C MET A 63 0.85 -10.84 13.72
N ALA A 64 1.94 -10.49 14.41
CA ALA A 64 2.37 -9.11 14.60
C ALA A 64 3.65 -8.83 13.80
N GLY A 65 3.48 -8.19 12.65
CA GLY A 65 4.55 -7.97 11.67
C GLY A 65 4.04 -7.30 10.40
N GLY A 66 4.87 -7.32 9.35
CA GLY A 66 4.50 -6.88 8.00
C GLY A 66 4.13 -8.04 7.08
N ASP A 67 3.87 -7.75 5.80
CA ASP A 67 3.39 -8.73 4.81
C ASP A 67 4.31 -9.96 4.66
N GLY A 68 5.64 -9.78 4.71
CA GLY A 68 6.57 -10.90 4.69
C GLY A 68 6.45 -11.84 5.90
N THR A 69 6.06 -11.32 7.06
CA THR A 69 5.80 -12.14 8.26
C THR A 69 4.50 -12.93 8.10
N MET A 70 3.49 -12.34 7.45
CA MET A 70 2.23 -13.03 7.14
C MET A 70 2.45 -14.16 6.13
N ASN A 71 3.18 -13.87 5.05
CA ASN A 71 3.51 -14.84 4.01
C ASN A 71 4.35 -16.02 4.56
N ALA A 72 5.16 -15.82 5.61
CA ALA A 72 5.88 -16.93 6.25
C ALA A 72 4.96 -17.96 6.95
N ALA A 73 3.74 -17.56 7.33
CA ALA A 73 2.79 -18.44 8.01
C ALA A 73 1.73 -19.05 7.08
N VAL A 74 1.56 -18.53 5.85
CA VAL A 74 0.40 -18.85 5.01
C VAL A 74 0.26 -20.35 4.72
N ASP A 75 1.37 -21.03 4.41
CA ASP A 75 1.38 -22.46 4.08
C ASP A 75 0.87 -23.29 5.26
N ILE A 76 1.45 -23.10 6.45
CA ILE A 76 1.07 -23.88 7.64
C ILE A 76 -0.33 -23.52 8.17
N LEU A 77 -0.75 -22.26 8.05
CA LEU A 77 -2.10 -21.84 8.45
C LEU A 77 -3.16 -22.48 7.55
N HIS A 78 -2.90 -22.53 6.24
CA HIS A 78 -3.78 -23.19 5.27
C HIS A 78 -3.82 -24.70 5.51
N GLU A 79 -2.67 -25.36 5.67
CA GLU A 79 -2.58 -26.81 5.91
C GLU A 79 -3.30 -27.25 7.19
N ARG A 80 -3.28 -26.41 8.23
CA ARG A 80 -3.88 -26.70 9.54
C ARG A 80 -5.31 -26.17 9.70
N ASP A 81 -5.83 -25.43 8.72
CA ASP A 81 -7.11 -24.71 8.79
C ASP A 81 -7.21 -23.80 10.04
N ILE A 82 -6.12 -23.09 10.37
CA ILE A 82 -6.09 -22.18 11.51
C ILE A 82 -6.38 -20.76 11.04
N ALA A 83 -7.32 -20.09 11.72
CA ALA A 83 -7.65 -18.70 11.41
C ALA A 83 -6.48 -17.75 11.69
N LEU A 84 -6.41 -16.66 10.93
CA LEU A 84 -5.38 -15.63 11.02
C LEU A 84 -5.94 -14.33 11.59
N GLY A 85 -5.25 -13.73 12.55
CA GLY A 85 -5.43 -12.36 13.00
C GLY A 85 -4.21 -11.51 12.63
N LEU A 86 -4.42 -10.29 12.18
CA LEU A 86 -3.35 -9.41 11.68
C LEU A 86 -3.16 -8.22 12.61
N LEU A 87 -1.94 -8.05 13.13
CA LEU A 87 -1.48 -6.83 13.79
C LEU A 87 -0.45 -6.15 12.87
N PRO A 88 -0.85 -5.08 12.16
CA PRO A 88 -0.04 -4.46 11.11
C PRO A 88 1.11 -3.65 11.73
N LEU A 89 2.28 -4.28 11.88
CA LEU A 89 3.51 -3.65 12.39
C LEU A 89 4.55 -3.38 11.29
N GLY A 90 4.23 -3.70 10.03
CA GLY A 90 5.08 -3.44 8.87
C GLY A 90 4.88 -2.04 8.27
N THR A 91 5.63 -1.76 7.21
CA THR A 91 5.55 -0.48 6.48
C THR A 91 4.38 -0.46 5.48
N ALA A 92 4.22 -1.52 4.68
CA ALA A 92 3.21 -1.59 3.62
C ALA A 92 1.85 -2.09 4.14
N ASN A 93 1.84 -3.24 4.82
CA ASN A 93 0.65 -3.91 5.38
C ASN A 93 -0.49 -4.04 4.36
N ASP A 94 -0.15 -4.46 3.14
CA ASP A 94 -1.06 -4.51 2.00
C ASP A 94 -2.24 -5.46 2.26
N LEU A 95 -2.00 -6.60 2.94
CA LEU A 95 -3.07 -7.53 3.29
C LEU A 95 -4.06 -6.90 4.31
N ALA A 96 -3.53 -6.23 5.34
CA ALA A 96 -4.35 -5.55 6.34
C ALA A 96 -5.21 -4.44 5.70
N ARG A 97 -4.62 -3.66 4.78
CA ARG A 97 -5.33 -2.62 4.03
C ARG A 97 -6.44 -3.21 3.15
N THR A 98 -6.16 -4.31 2.46
CA THR A 98 -7.14 -5.02 1.61
C THR A 98 -8.35 -5.48 2.42
N LEU A 99 -8.12 -5.95 3.65
CA LEU A 99 -9.15 -6.48 4.54
C LEU A 99 -9.81 -5.43 5.45
N GLY A 100 -9.48 -4.15 5.27
CA GLY A 100 -10.02 -3.06 6.11
C GLY A 100 -9.57 -3.12 7.57
N ILE A 101 -8.46 -3.80 7.87
CA ILE A 101 -7.95 -3.91 9.24
C ILE A 101 -7.30 -2.56 9.62
N PRO A 102 -7.67 -1.97 10.76
CA PRO A 102 -7.11 -0.70 11.20
C PRO A 102 -5.58 -0.74 11.34
N ALA A 103 -4.90 0.34 10.94
CA ALA A 103 -3.45 0.48 11.09
C ALA A 103 -3.02 0.56 12.57
N GLY A 104 -3.87 1.12 13.44
CA GLY A 104 -3.61 1.17 14.87
C GLY A 104 -3.69 -0.21 15.53
N VAL A 105 -2.60 -0.63 16.19
CA VAL A 105 -2.46 -1.98 16.77
C VAL A 105 -3.55 -2.34 17.78
N GLN A 106 -4.00 -1.38 18.60
CA GLN A 106 -5.11 -1.59 19.54
C GLN A 106 -6.46 -1.76 18.82
N ALA A 107 -6.69 -0.99 17.76
CA ALA A 107 -7.90 -1.12 16.95
C ALA A 107 -7.90 -2.45 16.17
N ALA A 108 -6.73 -2.89 15.68
CA ALA A 108 -6.56 -4.22 15.11
C ALA A 108 -6.80 -5.34 16.15
N CYS A 109 -6.35 -5.18 17.40
CA CYS A 109 -6.68 -6.12 18.48
C CYS A 109 -8.19 -6.21 18.73
N ARG A 110 -8.90 -5.07 18.74
CA ARG A 110 -10.37 -5.04 18.85
C ARG A 110 -11.05 -5.68 17.64
N ALA A 111 -10.52 -5.48 16.44
CA ALA A 111 -10.99 -6.16 15.24
C ALA A 111 -10.79 -7.68 15.33
N ILE A 112 -9.70 -8.16 15.92
CA ILE A 112 -9.50 -9.59 16.18
C ILE A 112 -10.45 -10.10 17.26
N ALA A 113 -10.61 -9.36 18.35
CA ALA A 113 -11.42 -9.73 19.51
C ALA A 113 -12.92 -9.81 19.18
N HIS A 114 -13.44 -8.80 18.48
CA HIS A 114 -14.87 -8.66 18.21
C HIS A 114 -15.25 -8.86 16.75
N GLY A 115 -14.28 -9.06 15.88
CA GLY A 115 -14.49 -9.22 14.45
C GLY A 115 -15.29 -10.44 14.04
N ARG A 116 -15.39 -10.62 12.73
CA ARG A 116 -15.98 -11.80 12.11
C ARG A 116 -14.92 -12.58 11.34
N PRO A 117 -15.03 -13.92 11.27
CA PRO A 117 -14.25 -14.69 10.32
C PRO A 117 -14.67 -14.31 8.91
N HIS A 118 -13.71 -14.15 8.02
CA HIS A 118 -13.90 -13.93 6.60
C HIS A 118 -12.96 -14.85 5.85
N ARG A 119 -13.49 -15.65 4.93
CA ARG A 119 -12.67 -16.54 4.11
C ARG A 119 -12.18 -15.76 2.91
N ILE A 120 -10.88 -15.80 2.70
CA ILE A 120 -10.19 -15.13 1.59
C ILE A 120 -9.58 -16.18 0.68
N ASP A 121 -9.33 -15.80 -0.56
CA ASP A 121 -8.66 -16.63 -1.54
C ASP A 121 -7.14 -16.51 -1.37
N LEU A 122 -6.44 -17.58 -1.74
CA LEU A 122 -4.99 -17.60 -1.81
C LEU A 122 -4.55 -17.91 -3.23
N GLY A 123 -3.63 -17.11 -3.76
CA GLY A 123 -2.93 -17.46 -4.99
C GLY A 123 -1.92 -18.56 -4.72
N ARG A 124 -1.72 -19.45 -5.68
CA ARG A 124 -0.71 -20.50 -5.63
C ARG A 124 0.13 -20.48 -6.90
N VAL A 125 1.45 -20.60 -6.77
CA VAL A 125 2.37 -20.77 -7.89
C VAL A 125 3.33 -21.93 -7.63
N ASN A 126 3.32 -22.95 -8.49
CA ASN A 126 4.16 -24.15 -8.34
C ASN A 126 4.14 -24.75 -6.92
N GLY A 127 2.98 -24.70 -6.24
CA GLY A 127 2.81 -25.20 -4.88
C GLY A 127 3.10 -24.19 -3.76
N LYS A 128 3.54 -22.96 -4.06
CA LYS A 128 3.80 -21.89 -3.09
C LYS A 128 2.64 -20.91 -3.01
N LEU A 129 2.12 -20.67 -1.81
CA LEU A 129 0.98 -19.77 -1.60
C LEU A 129 1.44 -18.31 -1.49
N PHE A 130 0.57 -17.39 -1.90
CA PHE A 130 0.77 -15.96 -1.78
C PHE A 130 -0.56 -15.22 -1.56
N PHE A 131 -0.49 -14.07 -0.89
CA PHE A 131 -1.66 -13.25 -0.59
C PHE A 131 -1.95 -12.23 -1.68
N ASN A 132 -0.92 -11.52 -2.15
CA ASN A 132 -1.13 -10.33 -2.96
C ASN A 132 -0.71 -10.56 -4.40
N VAL A 133 0.58 -10.82 -4.64
CA VAL A 133 1.11 -10.87 -6.01
C VAL A 133 2.27 -11.84 -6.14
N ALA A 134 2.29 -12.54 -7.28
CA ALA A 134 3.44 -13.28 -7.77
C ALA A 134 3.95 -12.64 -9.07
N SER A 135 5.26 -12.49 -9.25
CA SER A 135 5.83 -11.76 -10.39
C SER A 135 7.09 -12.41 -10.95
N VAL A 136 7.28 -12.25 -12.26
CA VAL A 136 8.41 -12.71 -13.06
C VAL A 136 9.03 -11.50 -13.75
N GLY A 137 10.35 -11.39 -13.76
CA GLY A 137 11.06 -10.26 -14.40
C GLY A 137 11.53 -9.19 -13.41
N ALA A 138 11.46 -7.92 -13.81
CA ALA A 138 12.10 -6.80 -13.11
C ALA A 138 11.85 -6.76 -11.59
N ALA A 139 10.63 -7.09 -11.15
CA ALA A 139 10.27 -7.13 -9.72
C ALA A 139 10.96 -8.25 -8.91
N ALA A 140 11.35 -9.37 -9.53
CA ALA A 140 12.06 -10.47 -8.86
C ALA A 140 13.55 -10.16 -8.61
N GLN A 141 14.13 -9.22 -9.38
CA GLN A 141 15.53 -8.82 -9.24
C GLN A 141 15.71 -7.59 -8.31
N LEU A 142 14.69 -6.73 -8.22
CA LEU A 142 14.71 -5.51 -7.40
C LEU A 142 14.76 -5.77 -5.89
N SER A 143 14.18 -6.88 -5.40
CA SER A 143 14.16 -7.18 -3.96
C SER A 143 15.52 -7.56 -3.37
N LYS A 144 16.53 -7.86 -4.20
CA LYS A 144 17.89 -8.22 -3.74
C LYS A 144 18.89 -7.06 -3.65
N GLN A 145 18.60 -5.89 -4.22
CA GLN A 145 19.60 -4.81 -4.33
C GLN A 145 19.24 -3.50 -3.64
N LEU A 146 18.01 -3.34 -3.18
CA LEU A 146 17.56 -2.14 -2.50
C LEU A 146 17.43 -2.40 -1.00
N ASP A 147 18.55 -2.55 -0.30
CA ASP A 147 18.52 -2.34 1.15
C ASP A 147 19.74 -1.60 1.74
N ARG A 148 19.40 -0.80 2.76
CA ARG A 148 20.19 -0.07 3.76
C ARG A 148 21.19 1.02 3.37
N GLU A 149 21.97 0.92 2.29
CA GLU A 149 22.94 2.00 1.98
C GLU A 149 22.33 3.21 1.25
N LEU A 150 21.18 3.02 0.58
CA LEU A 150 20.50 4.05 -0.22
C LEU A 150 19.94 5.21 0.60
N LYS A 151 19.67 5.02 1.91
CA LYS A 151 19.03 6.05 2.75
C LYS A 151 19.99 7.12 3.29
N ALA A 152 21.30 6.92 3.21
CA ALA A 152 22.21 7.67 4.08
C ALA A 152 23.13 8.70 3.42
N ARG A 153 23.37 8.71 2.08
CA ARG A 153 24.54 9.43 1.56
C ARG A 153 24.45 10.30 0.29
N TRP A 154 23.44 10.22 -0.60
CA TRP A 154 23.59 10.87 -1.92
C TRP A 154 22.37 11.56 -2.59
N GLY A 155 21.23 11.72 -1.92
CA GLY A 155 20.12 12.54 -2.44
C GLY A 155 19.55 12.16 -3.83
N VAL A 156 18.55 12.92 -4.27
CA VAL A 156 17.62 12.64 -5.40
C VAL A 156 18.29 12.48 -6.78
N LEU A 157 19.51 12.98 -6.96
CA LEU A 157 20.21 12.99 -8.26
C LEU A 157 20.78 11.62 -8.71
N SER A 158 20.79 10.61 -7.85
CA SER A 158 21.28 9.26 -8.21
C SER A 158 20.21 8.37 -8.89
N TYR A 159 18.93 8.75 -8.82
CA TYR A 159 17.82 7.90 -9.24
C TYR A 159 17.65 7.74 -10.76
N PRO A 160 17.71 8.78 -11.62
CA PRO A 160 17.45 8.61 -13.06
C PRO A 160 18.50 7.74 -13.77
N ILE A 161 19.77 7.86 -13.35
CA ILE A 161 20.89 7.10 -13.90
C ILE A 161 20.78 5.63 -13.50
N ARG A 162 20.38 5.34 -12.25
CA ARG A 162 20.31 3.96 -11.76
C ARG A 162 18.98 3.27 -12.05
N VAL A 163 17.87 4.01 -12.18
CA VAL A 163 16.61 3.52 -12.78
C VAL A 163 16.87 3.15 -14.24
N ARG A 164 17.68 3.94 -14.97
CA ARG A 164 18.18 3.55 -16.29
C ARG A 164 19.06 2.31 -16.26
N ASP A 165 19.94 2.15 -15.27
CA ASP A 165 20.74 0.93 -15.14
C ASP A 165 19.85 -0.29 -14.82
N VAL A 166 18.87 -0.15 -13.92
CA VAL A 166 17.93 -1.22 -13.51
C VAL A 166 16.95 -1.60 -14.63
N LEU A 167 16.42 -0.64 -15.39
CA LEU A 167 15.57 -0.92 -16.55
C LEU A 167 16.37 -1.21 -17.83
N GLY A 168 17.63 -0.80 -17.88
CA GLY A 168 18.60 -1.20 -18.89
C GLY A 168 19.05 -2.65 -18.72
N ASP A 169 19.15 -3.10 -17.46
CA ASP A 169 19.44 -4.49 -17.07
C ASP A 169 18.18 -5.36 -16.93
N ALA A 170 16.98 -4.76 -16.86
CA ALA A 170 15.71 -5.48 -16.96
C ALA A 170 15.55 -6.01 -18.38
N ASN A 171 16.24 -7.12 -18.65
CA ASN A 171 16.20 -7.78 -19.93
C ASN A 171 14.77 -8.19 -20.24
N ALA A 172 14.20 -7.55 -21.26
CA ALA A 172 12.96 -8.00 -21.86
C ALA A 172 13.08 -9.49 -22.18
N PHE A 173 12.08 -10.27 -21.79
CA PHE A 173 12.03 -11.70 -22.03
C PHE A 173 10.79 -12.05 -22.84
N ASP A 174 10.90 -13.09 -23.65
CA ASP A 174 9.75 -13.67 -24.33
C ASP A 174 9.06 -14.67 -23.39
N ALA A 175 7.74 -14.55 -23.28
CA ALA A 175 6.90 -15.43 -22.48
C ALA A 175 5.70 -15.93 -23.29
N GLU A 176 5.35 -17.18 -23.08
CA GLU A 176 4.06 -17.75 -23.48
C GLU A 176 3.18 -17.86 -22.24
N ILE A 177 2.01 -17.22 -22.30
CA ILE A 177 1.01 -17.20 -21.23
C ILE A 177 -0.19 -18.01 -21.72
N GLU A 178 -0.48 -19.12 -21.04
CA GLU A 178 -1.64 -19.96 -21.29
C GLU A 178 -2.69 -19.72 -20.20
N ASP A 179 -3.93 -19.42 -20.57
CA ASP A 179 -5.04 -19.23 -19.62
C ASP A 179 -5.75 -20.55 -19.26
N ASP A 180 -6.82 -20.46 -18.46
CA ASP A 180 -7.60 -21.61 -18.02
C ASP A 180 -8.47 -22.25 -19.13
N GLN A 181 -8.62 -21.57 -20.27
CA GLN A 181 -9.31 -22.06 -21.47
C GLN A 181 -8.34 -22.67 -22.49
N GLY A 182 -7.03 -22.60 -22.21
CA GLY A 182 -5.97 -23.06 -23.10
C GLY A 182 -5.63 -22.08 -24.23
N ALA A 183 -6.11 -20.83 -24.15
CA ALA A 183 -5.68 -19.78 -25.07
C ALA A 183 -4.24 -19.39 -24.73
N VAL A 184 -3.38 -19.32 -25.74
CA VAL A 184 -1.96 -19.00 -25.58
C VAL A 184 -1.67 -17.62 -26.17
N GLU A 185 -1.21 -16.73 -25.33
CA GLU A 185 -0.72 -15.40 -25.71
C GLU A 185 0.80 -15.35 -25.62
N ARG A 186 1.45 -14.84 -26.68
CA ARG A 186 2.90 -14.67 -26.73
C ARG A 186 3.23 -13.21 -26.54
N VAL A 187 3.99 -12.91 -25.49
CA VAL A 187 4.34 -11.54 -25.12
C VAL A 187 5.85 -11.38 -25.01
N ARG A 188 6.34 -10.19 -25.35
CA ARG A 188 7.67 -9.74 -24.97
C ARG A 188 7.49 -8.79 -23.80
N SER A 189 8.04 -9.12 -22.64
CA SER A 189 7.71 -8.46 -21.38
C SER A 189 8.96 -8.09 -20.59
N ILE A 190 8.90 -7.00 -19.82
CA ILE A 190 9.88 -6.72 -18.76
C ILE A 190 9.38 -7.22 -17.39
N GLN A 191 8.07 -7.44 -17.26
CA GLN A 191 7.47 -7.94 -16.04
C GLN A 191 6.11 -8.59 -16.33
N VAL A 192 5.94 -9.80 -15.84
CA VAL A 192 4.63 -10.45 -15.73
C VAL A 192 4.27 -10.52 -14.25
N ALA A 193 3.10 -10.04 -13.87
CA ALA A 193 2.57 -10.07 -12.51
C ALA A 193 1.21 -10.78 -12.50
N VAL A 194 0.98 -11.61 -11.50
CA VAL A 194 -0.27 -12.33 -11.26
C VAL A 194 -0.74 -11.97 -9.85
N GLY A 195 -1.81 -11.17 -9.77
CA GLY A 195 -2.40 -10.70 -8.53
C GLY A 195 -3.56 -11.58 -8.07
N ASN A 196 -3.61 -11.81 -6.76
CA ASN A 196 -4.75 -12.36 -6.01
C ASN A 196 -5.43 -11.25 -5.18
N GLY A 197 -4.62 -10.32 -4.66
CA GLY A 197 -5.09 -9.21 -3.84
C GLY A 197 -5.37 -7.95 -4.64
N ARG A 198 -6.23 -7.10 -4.10
CA ARG A 198 -6.55 -5.79 -4.66
C ARG A 198 -5.35 -4.84 -4.73
N PHE A 199 -4.40 -4.99 -3.81
CA PHE A 199 -3.26 -4.10 -3.64
C PHE A 199 -1.92 -4.86 -3.62
N TYR A 200 -0.87 -4.28 -4.19
CA TYR A 200 0.51 -4.76 -4.10
C TYR A 200 1.52 -3.62 -3.94
N GLY A 201 2.66 -3.88 -3.29
CA GLY A 201 3.83 -3.01 -3.25
C GLY A 201 3.57 -1.59 -2.71
N GLY A 202 2.85 -1.48 -1.59
CA GLY A 202 2.55 -0.18 -0.98
C GLY A 202 1.35 0.52 -1.61
N GLY A 203 0.26 -0.21 -1.84
CA GLY A 203 -1.01 0.35 -2.29
C GLY A 203 -1.23 0.50 -3.81
N MET A 204 -0.45 -0.19 -4.65
CA MET A 204 -0.72 -0.26 -6.11
C MET A 204 -1.90 -1.19 -6.37
N LYS A 205 -2.92 -0.76 -7.12
CA LYS A 205 -4.08 -1.61 -7.44
C LYS A 205 -3.81 -2.50 -8.67
N VAL A 206 -4.12 -3.80 -8.60
CA VAL A 206 -4.00 -4.74 -9.73
C VAL A 206 -5.16 -4.60 -10.73
N ALA A 207 -6.36 -4.29 -10.24
CA ALA A 207 -7.51 -3.91 -11.06
C ALA A 207 -8.52 -3.12 -10.20
N GLU A 208 -9.29 -2.22 -10.80
CA GLU A 208 -10.28 -1.39 -10.08
C GLU A 208 -11.36 -2.23 -9.35
N GLU A 209 -11.68 -3.41 -9.90
CA GLU A 209 -12.71 -4.37 -9.46
C GLU A 209 -12.19 -5.57 -8.66
N SER A 210 -10.86 -5.78 -8.59
CA SER A 210 -10.27 -6.93 -7.89
C SER A 210 -10.66 -7.00 -6.40
N ALA A 211 -11.09 -8.17 -5.96
CA ALA A 211 -11.36 -8.49 -4.56
C ALA A 211 -10.60 -9.75 -4.14
N ILE A 212 -10.20 -9.83 -2.87
CA ILE A 212 -9.39 -10.96 -2.37
C ILE A 212 -10.21 -12.25 -2.18
N ASP A 213 -11.51 -12.21 -2.48
CA ASP A 213 -12.51 -13.26 -2.27
C ASP A 213 -13.41 -13.47 -3.51
N ASP A 214 -12.99 -13.00 -4.70
CA ASP A 214 -13.76 -13.10 -5.95
C ASP A 214 -13.53 -14.40 -6.75
N GLY A 215 -12.61 -15.25 -6.29
CA GLY A 215 -12.26 -16.53 -6.88
C GLY A 215 -11.46 -16.42 -8.18
N ARG A 216 -10.80 -15.28 -8.44
CA ARG A 216 -10.06 -15.04 -9.69
C ARG A 216 -8.64 -14.53 -9.44
N LEU A 217 -7.80 -14.69 -10.46
CA LEU A 217 -6.48 -14.10 -10.56
C LEU A 217 -6.47 -13.08 -11.69
N ASP A 218 -5.78 -11.97 -11.47
CA ASP A 218 -5.54 -10.93 -12.46
C ASP A 218 -4.08 -10.96 -12.92
N LEU A 219 -3.87 -11.29 -14.18
CA LEU A 219 -2.56 -11.28 -14.82
C LEU A 219 -2.35 -9.96 -15.57
N TYR A 220 -1.16 -9.40 -15.41
CA TYR A 220 -0.68 -8.25 -16.13
C TYR A 220 0.72 -8.52 -16.70
N SER A 221 0.92 -8.20 -17.97
CA SER A 221 2.24 -8.17 -18.60
C SER A 221 2.55 -6.76 -19.08
N LEU A 222 3.73 -6.27 -18.70
CA LEU A 222 4.25 -4.99 -19.12
C LEU A 222 5.28 -5.17 -20.23
N GLU A 223 4.99 -4.64 -21.41
CA GLU A 223 5.93 -4.67 -22.51
C GLU A 223 7.13 -3.75 -22.25
N PRO A 224 8.28 -3.97 -22.92
CA PRO A 224 9.40 -3.04 -22.90
C PRO A 224 8.97 -1.67 -23.43
N GLN A 225 9.06 -0.65 -22.59
CA GLN A 225 8.78 0.73 -22.96
C GLN A 225 9.95 1.63 -22.56
N SER A 226 10.03 2.83 -23.15
CA SER A 226 11.03 3.79 -22.71
C SER A 226 10.82 4.14 -21.23
N LEU A 227 11.91 4.37 -20.51
CA LEU A 227 11.91 4.80 -19.10
C LEU A 227 10.89 5.90 -18.82
N TRP A 228 10.79 6.85 -19.75
CA TRP A 228 9.85 7.97 -19.69
C TRP A 228 8.39 7.52 -19.76
N ARG A 229 8.07 6.58 -20.65
CA ARG A 229 6.71 6.04 -20.76
C ARG A 229 6.34 5.25 -19.51
N LEU A 230 7.28 4.52 -18.91
CA LEU A 230 7.09 3.81 -17.64
C LEU A 230 6.85 4.77 -16.45
N VAL A 231 7.61 5.86 -16.38
CA VAL A 231 7.41 6.92 -15.37
C VAL A 231 6.04 7.60 -15.54
N LEU A 232 5.62 7.84 -16.79
CA LEU A 232 4.32 8.46 -17.09
C LEU A 232 3.13 7.52 -16.85
N THR A 233 3.32 6.20 -16.91
CA THR A 233 2.27 5.20 -16.69
C THR A 233 2.11 4.78 -15.22
N LEU A 234 3.09 5.05 -14.35
CA LEU A 234 3.04 4.76 -12.90
C LEU A 234 1.75 5.24 -12.19
N PRO A 235 1.20 6.44 -12.44
CA PRO A 235 -0.07 6.87 -11.83
C PRO A 235 -1.29 6.04 -12.28
N PHE A 236 -1.28 5.57 -13.52
CA PHE A 236 -2.33 4.71 -14.09
C PHE A 236 -2.22 3.27 -13.57
N ILE A 237 -1.00 2.79 -13.38
CA ILE A 237 -0.71 1.50 -12.74
C ILE A 237 -1.17 1.54 -11.28
N ARG A 238 -0.86 2.60 -10.54
CA ARG A 238 -1.29 2.75 -9.13
C ARG A 238 -2.80 2.90 -8.94
N SER A 239 -3.51 3.50 -9.89
CA SER A 239 -4.98 3.66 -9.83
C SER A 239 -5.77 2.42 -10.30
N GLY A 240 -5.09 1.37 -10.78
CA GLY A 240 -5.75 0.16 -11.32
C GLY A 240 -6.40 0.38 -12.69
N ARG A 241 -6.06 1.48 -13.39
CA ARG A 241 -6.59 1.86 -14.72
C ARG A 241 -5.67 1.46 -15.88
N HIS A 242 -4.69 0.61 -15.62
CA HIS A 242 -3.66 0.23 -16.60
C HIS A 242 -4.17 -0.66 -17.74
N GLY A 243 -5.34 -1.30 -17.62
CA GLY A 243 -5.96 -2.08 -18.71
C GLY A 243 -6.32 -1.26 -19.96
N LYS A 244 -6.13 0.07 -19.94
CA LYS A 244 -6.31 0.97 -21.09
C LYS A 244 -4.99 1.48 -21.70
N LEU A 245 -3.84 1.00 -21.23
CA LEU A 245 -2.54 1.44 -21.72
C LEU A 245 -2.08 0.60 -22.91
N GLU A 246 -1.77 1.27 -24.02
CA GLU A 246 -1.06 0.67 -25.15
C GLU A 246 0.26 0.03 -24.68
N GLY A 247 0.46 -1.24 -25.05
CA GLY A 247 1.64 -2.04 -24.68
C GLY A 247 1.54 -2.71 -23.31
N SER A 248 0.33 -3.07 -22.90
CA SER A 248 0.10 -3.96 -21.77
C SER A 248 -0.94 -5.01 -22.10
N VAL A 249 -0.71 -6.22 -21.61
CA VAL A 249 -1.67 -7.33 -21.67
C VAL A 249 -2.27 -7.49 -20.29
N ALA A 250 -3.60 -7.55 -20.23
CA ALA A 250 -4.34 -7.80 -19.00
C ALA A 250 -5.31 -8.96 -19.24
N MET A 251 -5.26 -9.97 -18.37
CA MET A 251 -6.09 -11.16 -18.43
C MET A 251 -6.65 -11.44 -17.03
N THR A 252 -7.86 -11.97 -16.95
CA THR A 252 -8.43 -12.43 -15.67
C THR A 252 -8.95 -13.85 -15.83
N GLY A 253 -8.55 -14.74 -14.94
CA GLY A 253 -8.83 -16.18 -15.04
C GLY A 253 -8.62 -16.89 -13.71
N THR A 254 -8.85 -18.20 -13.67
CA THR A 254 -8.65 -19.01 -12.45
C THR A 254 -7.31 -19.73 -12.42
N ARG A 255 -6.66 -19.82 -13.58
CA ARG A 255 -5.35 -20.46 -13.76
C ARG A 255 -4.61 -19.80 -14.91
N PHE A 256 -3.30 -19.65 -14.74
CA PHE A 256 -2.39 -19.23 -15.79
C PHE A 256 -1.14 -20.10 -15.79
N THR A 257 -0.59 -20.40 -16.95
CA THR A 257 0.75 -21.02 -17.06
C THR A 257 1.66 -20.09 -17.85
N VAL A 258 2.71 -19.62 -17.19
CA VAL A 258 3.73 -18.75 -17.79
C VAL A 258 4.97 -19.58 -18.10
N ARG A 259 5.33 -19.66 -19.38
CA ARG A 259 6.54 -20.32 -19.86
C ARG A 259 7.48 -19.28 -20.47
N THR A 260 8.76 -19.41 -20.20
CA THR A 260 9.81 -18.54 -20.74
C THR A 260 10.88 -19.40 -21.39
N ALA A 261 11.66 -18.82 -22.30
CA ALA A 261 12.72 -19.56 -23.00
C ALA A 261 13.79 -20.11 -22.04
N GLU A 262 14.16 -19.31 -21.03
CA GLU A 262 15.03 -19.72 -19.93
C GLU A 262 14.28 -19.63 -18.60
N PRO A 263 14.56 -20.49 -17.61
CA PRO A 263 13.96 -20.39 -16.28
C PRO A 263 14.27 -19.05 -15.60
N LEU A 264 13.23 -18.28 -15.31
CA LEU A 264 13.31 -17.00 -14.60
C LEU A 264 12.78 -17.16 -13.17
N ASP A 265 13.37 -16.40 -12.24
CA ASP A 265 12.90 -16.32 -10.86
C ASP A 265 11.48 -15.76 -10.78
N VAL A 266 10.66 -16.40 -9.94
CA VAL A 266 9.32 -15.97 -9.58
C VAL A 266 9.34 -15.50 -8.14
N SER A 267 8.92 -14.25 -7.92
CA SER A 267 8.81 -13.64 -6.60
C SER A 267 7.35 -13.60 -6.15
N THR A 268 7.05 -14.15 -4.99
CA THR A 268 5.74 -14.13 -4.33
C THR A 268 5.79 -13.21 -3.11
N ASP A 269 4.92 -12.21 -3.05
CA ASP A 269 4.85 -11.22 -1.96
C ASP A 269 6.23 -10.60 -1.60
N GLY A 270 7.10 -10.43 -2.61
CA GLY A 270 8.42 -9.81 -2.48
C GLY A 270 9.61 -10.79 -2.32
N GLU A 271 9.37 -12.09 -2.14
CA GLU A 271 10.41 -13.11 -1.98
C GLU A 271 10.47 -14.07 -3.18
N VAL A 272 11.68 -14.43 -3.62
CA VAL A 272 11.86 -15.44 -4.67
C VAL A 272 11.55 -16.83 -4.12
N THR A 273 10.52 -17.48 -4.65
CA THR A 273 10.02 -18.77 -4.14
C THR A 273 10.05 -19.91 -5.15
N THR A 274 10.05 -19.61 -6.44
CA THR A 274 10.06 -20.63 -7.52
C THR A 274 10.63 -20.05 -8.82
N ARG A 275 10.58 -20.82 -9.90
CA ARG A 275 11.04 -20.42 -11.24
C ARG A 275 10.05 -20.83 -12.33
N THR A 276 10.12 -20.18 -13.48
CA THR A 276 9.37 -20.61 -14.68
C THR A 276 9.93 -21.92 -15.26
N PRO A 277 9.10 -22.76 -15.93
CA PRO A 277 7.67 -22.59 -16.16
C PRO A 277 6.87 -22.59 -14.86
N ALA A 278 5.95 -21.63 -14.74
CA ALA A 278 5.22 -21.36 -13.52
C ALA A 278 3.72 -21.49 -13.79
N THR A 279 3.06 -22.38 -13.06
CA THR A 279 1.60 -22.52 -13.09
C THR A 279 1.03 -21.83 -11.87
N PHE A 280 0.19 -20.84 -12.13
CA PHE A 280 -0.56 -20.06 -11.16
C PHE A 280 -1.99 -20.58 -11.11
N ASP A 281 -2.53 -20.78 -9.92
CA ASP A 281 -3.92 -21.17 -9.70
C ASP A 281 -4.48 -20.54 -8.42
N ILE A 282 -5.79 -20.31 -8.40
CA ILE A 282 -6.50 -19.75 -7.25
C ILE A 282 -7.00 -20.86 -6.33
N LEU A 283 -6.84 -20.67 -5.02
CA LEU A 283 -7.49 -21.47 -3.99
C LEU A 283 -8.61 -20.64 -3.35
N PRO A 284 -9.86 -20.82 -3.79
CA PRO A 284 -10.96 -20.02 -3.29
C PRO A 284 -11.28 -20.34 -1.83
N ALA A 285 -11.57 -19.30 -1.05
CA ALA A 285 -11.89 -19.35 0.37
C ALA A 285 -10.83 -20.12 1.19
N ALA A 286 -9.56 -20.12 0.79
CA ALA A 286 -8.52 -20.98 1.32
C ALA A 286 -8.05 -20.66 2.75
N LEU A 287 -8.25 -19.43 3.24
CA LEU A 287 -7.82 -19.03 4.58
C LEU A 287 -8.89 -18.21 5.29
N THR A 288 -9.13 -18.52 6.56
CA THR A 288 -10.00 -17.69 7.41
C THR A 288 -9.19 -16.58 8.06
N VAL A 289 -9.58 -15.32 7.86
CA VAL A 289 -8.99 -14.14 8.49
C VAL A 289 -10.02 -13.44 9.38
N MET A 290 -9.59 -12.98 10.54
CA MET A 290 -10.40 -12.15 11.44
C MET A 290 -10.40 -10.70 10.94
N VAL A 291 -11.55 -10.22 10.49
CA VAL A 291 -11.75 -8.85 9.99
C VAL A 291 -12.73 -8.09 10.89
N PRO A 292 -12.70 -6.74 10.90
CA PRO A 292 -13.65 -5.97 11.69
C PRO A 292 -15.12 -6.36 11.38
N LYS A 293 -15.98 -6.31 12.41
CA LYS A 293 -17.43 -6.44 12.20
C LYS A 293 -17.98 -5.10 11.74
N ASP A 294 -18.71 -5.12 10.63
CA ASP A 294 -19.62 -4.06 10.27
C ASP A 294 -20.72 -3.97 11.34
N ARG A 295 -21.25 -2.77 11.63
CA ARG A 295 -22.33 -2.58 12.63
C ARG A 295 -23.61 -3.37 12.27
N ASN A 296 -23.74 -3.88 11.04
CA ASN A 296 -24.97 -4.51 10.52
C ASN A 296 -24.85 -5.97 10.04
N GLY A 297 -23.68 -6.62 10.09
CA GLY A 297 -23.58 -8.07 9.86
C GLY A 297 -23.83 -8.59 8.42
N GLU A 298 -23.84 -7.73 7.40
CA GLU A 298 -23.85 -8.11 5.98
C GLU A 298 -22.49 -7.83 5.34
N GLY A 299 -22.10 -8.61 4.34
CA GLY A 299 -20.75 -8.71 3.79
C GLY A 299 -20.15 -7.42 3.22
N VAL A 300 -18.88 -7.51 2.82
CA VAL A 300 -18.06 -6.38 2.36
C VAL A 300 -18.63 -5.79 1.07
N THR A 301 -19.45 -4.75 1.21
CA THR A 301 -19.65 -3.73 0.18
C THR A 301 -19.08 -2.42 0.67
N ARG A 302 -17.90 -2.10 0.13
CA ARG A 302 -17.20 -0.82 -0.14
C ARG A 302 -17.56 0.52 0.56
N GLU A 303 -18.54 0.63 1.46
CA GLU A 303 -19.04 1.96 1.86
C GLU A 303 -18.80 2.37 3.31
N MET A 304 -18.54 1.50 4.29
CA MET A 304 -18.38 1.99 5.68
C MET A 304 -17.53 1.04 6.55
N LEU A 305 -16.20 1.19 6.57
CA LEU A 305 -15.30 0.40 7.46
C LEU A 305 -14.23 1.22 8.18
N ARG A 306 -14.57 2.45 8.50
CA ARG A 306 -13.93 3.30 9.51
C ARG A 306 -15.07 4.17 10.02
N ASP A 307 -15.00 4.67 11.24
CA ASP A 307 -15.88 5.76 11.65
C ASP A 307 -15.79 6.84 10.56
N ASP A 308 -16.88 7.17 9.85
CA ASP A 308 -16.82 8.07 8.68
C ASP A 308 -16.12 9.40 9.03
N ARG A 309 -16.22 9.79 10.30
CA ARG A 309 -15.52 10.93 10.89
C ARG A 309 -14.01 10.74 10.87
N VAL A 310 -13.53 9.55 11.23
CA VAL A 310 -12.11 9.16 11.21
C VAL A 310 -11.60 9.02 9.78
N VAL A 311 -12.36 8.41 8.85
CA VAL A 311 -11.98 8.36 7.42
C VAL A 311 -11.79 9.75 6.89
N ALA A 312 -12.83 10.56 6.99
CA ALA A 312 -12.86 11.83 6.30
C ALA A 312 -11.84 12.79 6.91
N LEU A 313 -11.60 12.71 8.23
CA LEU A 313 -10.55 13.48 8.87
C LEU A 313 -9.13 13.00 8.51
N ASP A 314 -8.89 11.68 8.46
CA ASP A 314 -7.60 11.11 8.05
C ASP A 314 -7.29 11.40 6.58
N ASP A 315 -8.29 11.32 5.68
CA ASP A 315 -8.16 11.67 4.26
C ASP A 315 -7.79 13.14 4.07
N VAL A 316 -8.41 14.06 4.85
CA VAL A 316 -8.01 15.47 4.88
C VAL A 316 -6.59 15.63 5.38
N ILE A 317 -6.19 14.94 6.46
CA ILE A 317 -4.82 15.03 7.00
C ILE A 317 -3.80 14.54 5.96
N VAL A 318 -4.08 13.43 5.28
CA VAL A 318 -3.20 12.87 4.24
C VAL A 318 -3.10 13.81 3.05
N ALA A 319 -4.23 14.33 2.54
CA ALA A 319 -4.24 15.29 1.44
C ALA A 319 -3.51 16.59 1.82
N LEU A 320 -3.69 17.07 3.05
CA LEU A 320 -3.07 18.30 3.54
C LEU A 320 -1.55 18.15 3.68
N LYS A 321 -1.08 17.05 4.29
CA LYS A 321 0.35 16.73 4.38
C LYS A 321 1.01 16.59 3.02
N ARG A 322 0.28 16.04 2.05
CA ARG A 322 0.75 15.92 0.67
C ARG A 322 0.92 17.29 0.02
N SER A 323 -0.12 18.13 0.06
CA SER A 323 -0.06 19.50 -0.44
C SER A 323 1.11 20.29 0.17
N ILE A 324 1.33 20.18 1.49
CA ILE A 324 2.49 20.80 2.16
C ILE A 324 3.81 20.31 1.59
N ALA A 325 4.00 18.99 1.50
CA ALA A 325 5.25 18.41 1.01
C ALA A 325 5.54 18.81 -0.45
N ASP A 326 4.51 18.84 -1.29
CA ASP A 326 4.63 19.22 -2.70
C ASP A 326 4.98 20.73 -2.82
N MET A 327 4.43 21.59 -1.95
CA MET A 327 4.78 23.03 -1.90
C MET A 327 6.20 23.29 -1.37
N GLU A 328 6.62 22.60 -0.31
CA GLU A 328 7.97 22.74 0.24
C GLU A 328 9.03 22.31 -0.77
N GLU A 329 8.78 21.20 -1.47
CA GLU A 329 9.70 20.74 -2.51
C GLU A 329 9.73 21.70 -3.72
N ALA A 330 8.56 22.17 -4.17
CA ALA A 330 8.48 23.15 -5.25
C ALA A 330 9.19 24.47 -4.90
N ALA A 331 9.34 24.80 -3.63
CA ALA A 331 10.09 25.96 -3.17
C ALA A 331 11.61 25.71 -3.01
N ASP A 332 12.03 24.44 -3.00
CA ASP A 332 13.43 24.02 -2.85
C ASP A 332 14.10 23.72 -4.20
N THR A 333 13.44 24.05 -5.32
CA THR A 333 13.98 23.85 -6.68
C THR A 333 15.08 24.84 -7.05
N HIS A 334 15.15 26.01 -6.40
CA HIS A 334 16.09 27.09 -6.74
C HIS A 334 17.12 27.33 -5.63
N ASP A 335 18.38 27.57 -6.02
CA ASP A 335 19.48 27.88 -5.08
C ASP A 335 19.27 29.21 -4.33
N GLU A 336 18.57 30.18 -4.93
CA GLU A 336 18.15 31.43 -4.29
C GLU A 336 16.61 31.53 -4.31
N PRO A 337 15.92 31.72 -3.15
CA PRO A 337 14.46 31.70 -3.10
C PRO A 337 13.83 32.90 -3.81
N ASP A 338 12.99 32.65 -4.81
CA ASP A 338 12.29 33.68 -5.55
C ASP A 338 10.93 34.08 -4.92
N SER A 339 10.08 34.81 -5.65
CA SER A 339 8.74 35.18 -5.15
C SER A 339 7.80 33.99 -5.04
N LEU A 340 7.90 33.00 -5.93
CA LEU A 340 7.06 31.80 -5.92
C LEU A 340 7.46 30.88 -4.76
N ASP A 341 8.76 30.67 -4.57
CA ASP A 341 9.29 29.83 -3.49
C ASP A 341 8.87 30.36 -2.11
N ARG A 342 8.91 31.69 -1.93
CA ARG A 342 8.47 32.33 -0.67
C ARG A 342 6.98 32.19 -0.43
N THR A 343 6.16 32.29 -1.47
CA THR A 343 4.71 32.10 -1.38
C THR A 343 4.37 30.66 -1.01
N LEU A 344 4.98 29.68 -1.67
CA LEU A 344 4.77 28.26 -1.40
C LEU A 344 5.16 27.88 0.04
N ARG A 345 6.34 28.32 0.52
CA ARG A 345 6.75 28.10 1.93
C ARG A 345 5.81 28.78 2.93
N ALA A 346 5.31 29.97 2.60
CA ALA A 346 4.37 30.68 3.47
C ALA A 346 3.03 29.94 3.59
N ILE A 347 2.51 29.37 2.50
CA ILE A 347 1.30 28.54 2.51
C ILE A 347 1.54 27.24 3.29
N ALA A 348 2.64 26.52 3.00
CA ALA A 348 3.02 25.30 3.69
C ALA A 348 3.14 25.49 5.22
N SER A 349 3.78 26.57 5.66
CA SER A 349 3.96 26.90 7.08
C SER A 349 2.62 27.11 7.81
N ARG A 350 1.66 27.82 7.20
CA ARG A 350 0.31 27.98 7.78
C ARG A 350 -0.39 26.62 7.96
N ARG A 351 -0.19 25.71 7.00
CA ARG A 351 -0.86 24.40 6.96
C ARG A 351 -0.28 23.38 7.91
N HIS A 352 1.01 23.43 8.24
CA HIS A 352 1.59 22.61 9.32
C HIS A 352 0.87 22.80 10.67
N THR A 353 0.44 24.03 10.96
CA THR A 353 -0.34 24.34 12.17
C THR A 353 -1.72 23.68 12.13
N VAL A 354 -2.35 23.64 10.95
CA VAL A 354 -3.65 22.99 10.74
C VAL A 354 -3.52 21.47 10.84
N VAL A 355 -2.49 20.86 10.23
CA VAL A 355 -2.20 19.42 10.35
C VAL A 355 -2.14 19.00 11.82
N THR A 356 -1.35 19.70 12.63
CA THR A 356 -1.20 19.39 14.06
C THR A 356 -2.56 19.39 14.78
N THR A 357 -3.40 20.38 14.48
CA THR A 357 -4.74 20.50 15.06
C THR A 357 -5.67 19.35 14.65
N LEU A 358 -5.63 18.95 13.38
CA LEU A 358 -6.46 17.85 12.87
C LEU A 358 -5.97 16.49 13.36
N GLU A 359 -4.65 16.29 13.49
CA GLU A 359 -4.09 15.07 14.09
C GLU A 359 -4.51 14.90 15.56
N ASP A 360 -4.52 15.98 16.34
CA ASP A 360 -5.01 15.94 17.73
C ASP A 360 -6.51 15.60 17.79
N ALA A 361 -7.30 16.11 16.85
CA ALA A 361 -8.71 15.74 16.73
C ALA A 361 -8.89 14.26 16.34
N LEU A 362 -8.06 13.73 15.44
CA LEU A 362 -8.08 12.32 15.05
C LEU A 362 -7.68 11.40 16.21
N ARG A 363 -6.66 11.79 16.99
CA ARG A 363 -6.26 11.11 18.24
C ARG A 363 -7.40 11.09 19.25
N ALA A 364 -8.14 12.19 19.39
CA ALA A 364 -9.31 12.27 20.27
C ALA A 364 -10.48 11.37 19.81
N LEU A 365 -10.57 11.05 18.51
CA LEU A 365 -11.51 10.07 17.95
C LEU A 365 -11.03 8.61 18.11
N GLY A 366 -9.84 8.39 18.67
CA GLY A 366 -9.31 7.06 18.99
C GLY A 366 -8.52 6.39 17.86
N ASP A 367 -8.06 7.15 16.86
CA ASP A 367 -7.19 6.67 15.78
C ASP A 367 -5.86 7.46 15.71
N LEU A 368 -4.87 6.94 14.98
CA LEU A 368 -3.60 7.61 14.73
C LEU A 368 -3.53 8.11 13.29
N PRO A 369 -2.97 9.31 13.05
CA PRO A 369 -2.87 9.85 11.70
C PRO A 369 -2.01 8.95 10.81
N SER A 370 -2.53 8.65 9.63
CA SER A 370 -1.78 7.92 8.62
C SER A 370 -0.52 8.71 8.25
N ALA A 371 0.61 8.01 8.18
CA ALA A 371 1.82 8.60 7.61
C ALA A 371 1.62 8.73 6.09
N PRO A 372 1.99 9.87 5.47
CA PRO A 372 2.06 9.94 4.03
C PRO A 372 3.08 8.90 3.53
N ASP A 373 2.73 8.22 2.45
CA ASP A 373 3.58 7.21 1.82
C ASP A 373 4.86 7.89 1.30
N ALA A 374 5.98 7.65 2.00
CA ALA A 374 7.28 8.27 1.71
C ALA A 374 7.80 7.91 0.31
N ASP A 375 7.42 6.74 -0.20
CA ASP A 375 7.77 6.33 -1.56
C ASP A 375 6.92 7.11 -2.57
N ARG A 376 5.62 7.30 -2.29
CA ARG A 376 4.72 8.14 -3.11
C ARG A 376 5.18 9.59 -3.21
N GLN A 377 5.64 10.19 -2.10
CA GLN A 377 6.23 11.53 -2.11
C GLN A 377 7.43 11.56 -3.07
N THR A 378 8.40 10.66 -2.86
CA THR A 378 9.60 10.55 -3.70
C THR A 378 9.30 10.38 -5.20
N PHE A 379 8.22 9.70 -5.57
CA PHE A 379 7.83 9.51 -6.97
C PHE A 379 7.03 10.67 -7.57
N SER A 380 6.14 11.31 -6.81
CA SER A 380 5.48 12.55 -7.22
C SER A 380 6.53 13.63 -7.52
N HIS A 381 7.50 13.76 -6.61
CA HIS A 381 8.68 14.63 -6.74
C HIS A 381 9.43 14.40 -8.07
N LEU A 382 9.71 13.14 -8.43
CA LEU A 382 10.36 12.80 -9.70
C LEU A 382 9.50 13.17 -10.93
N ALA A 383 8.21 12.86 -10.91
CA ALA A 383 7.31 13.09 -12.03
C ALA A 383 7.10 14.60 -12.30
N LEU A 384 7.02 15.39 -11.24
CA LEU A 384 6.81 16.84 -11.31
C LEU A 384 8.06 17.54 -11.87
N ARG A 385 9.25 17.14 -11.40
CA ARG A 385 10.54 17.63 -11.91
C ARG A 385 10.80 17.25 -13.37
N VAL A 386 10.39 16.05 -13.77
CA VAL A 386 10.44 15.62 -15.18
C VAL A 386 9.46 16.41 -16.04
N ARG A 387 8.24 16.69 -15.57
CA ARG A 387 7.28 17.53 -16.32
C ARG A 387 7.79 18.96 -16.49
N ALA A 388 8.38 19.55 -15.45
CA ALA A 388 8.97 20.88 -15.49
C ALA A 388 10.11 20.98 -16.51
N LEU A 389 10.97 19.96 -16.58
CA LEU A 389 12.06 19.88 -17.57
C LEU A 389 11.56 19.74 -19.02
N LEU A 390 10.38 19.14 -19.22
CA LEU A 390 9.81 18.86 -20.55
C LEU A 390 8.92 19.98 -21.10
N SER A 391 8.28 20.76 -20.23
CA SER A 391 7.33 21.81 -20.64
C SER A 391 8.00 23.10 -21.10
N GLY A 392 9.26 23.34 -20.72
CA GLY A 392 9.97 24.59 -21.00
C GLY A 392 9.44 25.80 -20.22
N ASP A 393 8.45 25.60 -19.35
CA ASP A 393 7.81 26.59 -18.47
C ASP A 393 7.61 25.96 -17.09
N GLU A 394 8.73 25.86 -16.37
CA GLU A 394 8.85 25.22 -15.06
C GLU A 394 7.93 25.88 -14.01
N ALA A 395 7.82 27.21 -14.03
CA ALA A 395 7.00 27.97 -13.09
C ALA A 395 5.51 27.64 -13.22
N ARG A 396 5.02 27.59 -14.46
CA ARG A 396 3.62 27.25 -14.73
C ARG A 396 3.31 25.79 -14.42
N THR A 397 4.27 24.90 -14.69
CA THR A 397 4.13 23.47 -14.40
C THR A 397 4.08 23.18 -12.90
N LEU A 398 4.92 23.86 -12.12
CA LEU A 398 4.90 23.81 -10.66
C LEU A 398 3.60 24.39 -10.09
N ALA A 399 3.15 25.52 -10.64
CA ALA A 399 1.89 26.15 -10.24
C ALA A 399 0.67 25.26 -10.53
N ASP A 400 0.60 24.66 -11.72
CA ASP A 400 -0.50 23.77 -12.11
C ASP A 400 -0.51 22.48 -11.27
N ALA A 401 0.66 21.93 -10.94
CA ALA A 401 0.77 20.77 -10.06
C ALA A 401 0.32 21.09 -8.63
N ALA A 402 0.81 22.20 -8.05
CA ALA A 402 0.37 22.65 -6.73
C ALA A 402 -1.15 22.88 -6.69
N CYS A 403 -1.72 23.50 -7.73
CA CYS A 403 -3.18 23.69 -7.84
C CYS A 403 -3.95 22.36 -7.97
N SER A 404 -3.39 21.35 -8.64
CA SER A 404 -4.03 20.04 -8.74
C SER A 404 -4.11 19.31 -7.39
N ASP A 405 -3.12 19.49 -6.52
CA ASP A 405 -3.15 18.91 -5.17
C ASP A 405 -4.10 19.70 -4.25
N GLU A 406 -4.30 21.00 -4.50
CA GLU A 406 -5.34 21.81 -3.87
C GLU A 406 -6.75 21.32 -4.18
N ASP A 407 -7.01 20.93 -5.44
CA ASP A 407 -8.32 20.38 -5.84
C ASP A 407 -8.62 19.06 -5.11
N ALA A 408 -7.62 18.20 -4.95
CA ALA A 408 -7.77 16.95 -4.19
C ALA A 408 -7.99 17.20 -2.68
N LEU A 409 -7.32 18.19 -2.12
CA LEU A 409 -7.52 18.62 -0.73
C LEU A 409 -8.93 19.23 -0.53
N ALA A 410 -9.40 20.02 -1.49
CA ALA A 410 -10.75 20.57 -1.51
C ALA A 410 -11.83 19.48 -1.46
N GLU A 411 -11.74 18.48 -2.33
CA GLU A 411 -12.66 17.35 -2.36
C GLU A 411 -12.68 16.59 -1.02
N ALA A 412 -11.50 16.34 -0.43
CA ALA A 412 -11.40 15.68 0.87
C ALA A 412 -12.06 16.50 2.00
N ILE A 413 -11.89 17.84 1.98
CA ILE A 413 -12.50 18.73 2.97
C ILE A 413 -14.03 18.74 2.86
N GLU A 414 -14.58 18.76 1.64
CA GLU A 414 -16.03 18.72 1.42
C GLU A 414 -16.62 17.41 1.95
N ALA A 415 -16.00 16.27 1.61
CA ALA A 415 -16.40 14.97 2.15
C ALA A 415 -16.35 14.93 3.69
N ALA A 416 -15.35 15.57 4.31
CA ALA A 416 -15.24 15.66 5.76
C ALA A 416 -16.26 16.58 6.43
N LEU A 417 -16.70 17.65 5.75
CA LEU A 417 -17.73 18.55 6.29
C LEU A 417 -19.10 17.88 6.38
N ASP A 418 -19.36 16.92 5.50
CA ASP A 418 -20.58 16.11 5.47
C ASP A 418 -20.59 15.01 6.55
N ALA A 419 -19.44 14.63 7.10
CA ALA A 419 -19.33 13.68 8.21
C ALA A 419 -19.79 14.27 9.56
N ASP A 420 -20.15 13.43 10.53
CA ASP A 420 -20.63 13.83 11.88
C ASP A 420 -19.48 14.29 12.83
N LEU A 421 -18.62 15.19 12.35
CA LEU A 421 -17.46 15.69 13.11
C LEU A 421 -17.85 16.72 14.19
N PRO A 422 -17.08 16.82 15.30
CA PRO A 422 -17.27 17.88 16.29
C PRO A 422 -17.24 19.28 15.66
N ASP A 423 -18.06 20.21 16.15
CA ASP A 423 -18.18 21.57 15.59
C ASP A 423 -16.84 22.32 15.51
N ALA A 424 -15.95 22.10 16.49
CA ALA A 424 -14.60 22.66 16.48
C ALA A 424 -13.77 22.18 15.27
N VAL A 425 -13.88 20.90 14.90
CA VAL A 425 -13.21 20.33 13.74
C VAL A 425 -13.83 20.88 12.45
N LYS A 426 -15.16 20.93 12.36
CA LYS A 426 -15.86 21.52 11.20
C LYS A 426 -15.50 23.01 11.01
N HIS A 427 -15.27 23.75 12.09
CA HIS A 427 -14.79 25.14 12.01
C HIS A 427 -13.39 25.22 11.38
N THR A 428 -12.45 24.38 11.84
CA THR A 428 -11.10 24.29 11.25
C THR A 428 -11.14 23.89 9.78
N LEU A 429 -11.98 22.91 9.41
CA LEU A 429 -12.14 22.46 8.01
C LEU A 429 -12.67 23.58 7.10
N ARG A 430 -13.66 24.37 7.54
CA ARG A 430 -14.16 25.52 6.76
C ARG A 430 -13.10 26.61 6.60
N ALA A 431 -12.29 26.86 7.64
CA ALA A 431 -11.18 27.80 7.56
C ALA A 431 -10.10 27.31 6.56
N LEU A 432 -9.81 26.01 6.55
CA LEU A 432 -8.90 25.38 5.60
C LEU A 432 -9.43 25.46 4.16
N ARG A 433 -10.72 25.18 3.93
CA ARG A 433 -11.35 25.33 2.60
C ARG A 433 -11.16 26.74 2.03
N GLY A 434 -11.38 27.76 2.85
CA GLY A 434 -11.15 29.14 2.45
C GLY A 434 -9.67 29.51 2.20
N ASP A 435 -8.72 28.79 2.80
CA ASP A 435 -7.28 28.92 2.47
C ASP A 435 -6.95 28.25 1.14
N VAL A 436 -7.49 27.05 0.89
CA VAL A 436 -7.34 26.31 -0.39
C VAL A 436 -7.82 27.16 -1.57
N ASP A 437 -9.00 27.76 -1.46
CA ASP A 437 -9.58 28.59 -2.54
C ASP A 437 -8.69 29.81 -2.87
N ARG A 438 -8.00 30.38 -1.87
CA ARG A 438 -7.11 31.53 -2.05
C ARG A 438 -5.71 31.12 -2.53
N ALA A 439 -5.22 29.94 -2.12
CA ALA A 439 -3.87 29.48 -2.41
C ALA A 439 -3.62 29.35 -3.92
N CYS A 440 -4.58 28.77 -4.67
CA CYS A 440 -4.48 28.65 -6.12
C CYS A 440 -4.36 30.00 -6.84
N ASP A 441 -5.15 30.99 -6.42
CA ASP A 441 -5.12 32.34 -7.01
C ASP A 441 -3.79 33.04 -6.69
N GLU A 442 -3.30 32.90 -5.45
CA GLU A 442 -2.01 33.44 -5.02
C GLU A 442 -0.84 32.82 -5.81
N ILE A 443 -0.82 31.48 -5.96
CA ILE A 443 0.20 30.74 -6.69
C ILE A 443 0.19 31.12 -8.17
N LYS A 444 -0.98 31.14 -8.82
CA LYS A 444 -1.11 31.50 -10.25
C LYS A 444 -0.73 32.95 -10.52
N ALA A 445 -1.11 33.88 -9.64
CA ALA A 445 -0.76 35.29 -9.78
C ALA A 445 0.77 35.50 -9.71
N VAL A 446 1.44 34.82 -8.78
CA VAL A 446 2.90 34.90 -8.64
C VAL A 446 3.63 34.19 -9.78
N ALA A 447 3.13 33.04 -10.24
CA ALA A 447 3.70 32.32 -11.38
C ALA A 447 3.56 33.11 -12.69
N ALA A 448 2.42 33.79 -12.92
CA ALA A 448 2.19 34.61 -14.11
C ALA A 448 3.00 35.93 -14.12
N ALA A 449 3.43 36.40 -12.95
CA ALA A 449 4.31 37.56 -12.82
C ALA A 449 5.80 37.21 -13.02
N ARG A 450 6.13 35.93 -13.22
CA ARG A 450 7.49 35.46 -13.49
C ARG A 450 7.83 35.74 -14.97
N PRO A 451 8.93 36.47 -15.27
CA PRO A 451 9.29 36.87 -16.62
C PRO A 451 9.76 35.71 -17.50
#